data_AF-A0A1H6F5U5-F1
#
_entry.id   AF-A0A1H6F5U5-F1
#
_cell.length_a   1.000
_cell.length_b   1.000
_cell.length_c   1.000
_cell.angle_alpha   90.00
_cell.angle_beta   90.00
_cell.angle_gamma   90.00
#
_symmetry.space_group_name_H-M   'P 1'
#
loop_
_entity.id
_entity.type
_entity.pdbx_description
1 polymer ?
#
loop_
_entity_poly.entity_id
_entity_poly.type
_entity_poly.pdbx_seq_one_letter_code
_entity_poly.pdbx_strand_id
1 'polypeptide(L)'
;MPKALPPIPSYDDIQASSCLSVKCLLEAVRKTFTKIPEHRTASVEYSLVDTLMSGAAVFSLKFPSLLKFDENREEAHIKHNLQTLYGVSGQAPCDTQMRTILDPVEPAQVAKGFDDITQKS
;
A
#
# COMPACT_ATOMS: atom_id res chain seq x y z
N MET A 1 0.12 4.28 44.72
CA MET A 1 -0.91 5.26 44.28
C MET A 1 -1.00 5.19 42.77
N PRO A 2 -2.20 5.10 42.15
CA PRO A 2 -2.31 5.19 40.70
C PRO A 2 -1.86 6.58 40.23
N LYS A 3 -1.06 6.65 39.16
CA LYS A 3 -0.71 7.93 38.52
C LYS A 3 -1.99 8.61 38.03
N ALA A 4 -2.07 9.92 38.20
CA ALA A 4 -3.16 10.72 37.66
C ALA A 4 -3.25 10.54 36.14
N LEU A 5 -4.49 10.42 35.63
CA LEU A 5 -4.73 10.31 34.19
C LEU A 5 -4.28 11.61 33.50
N PRO A 6 -3.73 11.51 32.28
CA PRO A 6 -3.41 12.70 31.51
C PRO A 6 -4.67 13.56 31.27
N PRO A 7 -4.52 14.89 31.14
CA PRO A 7 -5.64 15.78 30.86
C PRO A 7 -6.27 15.43 29.50
N ILE A 8 -7.59 15.54 29.43
CA ILE A 8 -8.33 15.37 28.17
C ILE A 8 -7.90 16.52 27.24
N PRO A 9 -7.37 16.23 26.04
CA PRO A 9 -6.98 17.29 25.09
C PRO A 9 -8.19 18.13 24.65
N SER A 10 -7.99 19.43 24.45
CA SER A 10 -9.00 20.34 23.93
C SER A 10 -9.28 20.05 22.45
N TYR A 11 -10.44 20.43 21.94
CA TYR A 11 -10.74 20.34 20.51
C TYR A 11 -9.75 21.14 19.65
N ASP A 12 -9.20 22.24 20.19
CA ASP A 12 -8.17 23.04 19.51
C ASP A 12 -6.81 22.33 19.41
N ASP A 13 -6.58 21.32 20.26
CA ASP A 13 -5.39 20.47 20.22
C ASP A 13 -5.53 19.34 19.18
N ILE A 14 -6.72 19.18 18.58
CA ILE A 14 -7.00 18.18 17.54
C ILE A 14 -6.62 18.77 16.18
N GLN A 15 -5.36 18.57 15.78
CA GLN A 15 -4.95 18.74 14.39
C GLN A 15 -5.50 17.57 13.57
N ALA A 16 -6.49 17.83 12.71
CA ALA A 16 -6.93 16.85 11.73
C ALA A 16 -5.80 16.62 10.71
N SER A 17 -5.39 15.38 10.49
CA SER A 17 -4.51 15.04 9.38
C SER A 17 -5.18 15.49 8.07
N SER A 18 -4.52 16.33 7.28
CA SER A 18 -5.06 16.89 6.03
C SER A 18 -5.34 15.82 4.95
N CYS A 19 -4.92 14.57 5.19
CA CYS A 19 -4.96 13.44 4.28
C CYS A 19 -5.94 12.35 4.77
N LEU A 20 -7.25 12.63 4.78
CA LEU A 20 -8.29 11.67 5.20
C LEU A 20 -9.01 10.96 4.04
N SER A 21 -8.47 11.04 2.81
CA SER A 21 -9.04 10.36 1.64
C SER A 21 -8.23 9.13 1.24
N VAL A 22 -8.90 8.11 0.68
CA VAL A 22 -8.26 6.91 0.14
C VAL A 22 -7.22 7.26 -0.93
N LYS A 23 -7.51 8.26 -1.77
CA LYS A 23 -6.57 8.73 -2.78
C LYS A 23 -5.26 9.21 -2.16
N CYS A 24 -5.36 10.10 -1.17
CA CYS A 24 -4.18 10.65 -0.50
C CYS A 24 -3.39 9.55 0.25
N LEU A 25 -4.09 8.60 0.87
CA LEU A 25 -3.49 7.41 1.47
C LEU A 25 -2.70 6.58 0.44
N LEU A 26 -3.32 6.24 -0.70
CA LEU A 26 -2.67 5.43 -1.74
C LEU A 26 -1.49 6.17 -2.39
N GLU A 27 -1.56 7.50 -2.53
CA GLU A 27 -0.44 8.31 -2.99
C GLU A 27 0.75 8.29 -2.00
N ALA A 28 0.47 8.38 -0.69
CA ALA A 28 1.50 8.27 0.34
C ALA A 28 2.15 6.88 0.33
N VAL A 29 1.33 5.82 0.30
CA VAL A 29 1.80 4.42 0.20
C VAL A 29 2.68 4.22 -1.04
N ARG A 30 2.24 4.72 -2.20
CA ARG A 30 3.02 4.63 -3.44
C ARG A 30 4.36 5.36 -3.33
N LYS A 31 4.39 6.56 -2.74
CA LYS A 31 5.64 7.30 -2.48
C LYS A 31 6.58 6.50 -1.58
N THR A 32 6.08 5.82 -0.55
CA THR A 32 6.90 4.92 0.27
C THR A 32 7.46 3.79 -0.57
N PHE A 33 6.63 3.12 -1.37
CA PHE A 33 7.06 1.99 -2.19
C PHE A 33 8.10 2.36 -3.24
N THR A 34 8.08 3.59 -3.77
CA THR A 34 9.15 4.06 -4.68
C THR A 34 10.53 4.17 -4.03
N LYS A 35 10.61 4.24 -2.69
CA LYS A 35 11.87 4.29 -1.94
C LYS A 35 12.45 2.89 -1.68
N ILE A 36 11.69 1.82 -1.96
CA ILE A 36 12.14 0.44 -1.74
C ILE A 36 13.12 0.08 -2.87
N PRO A 37 14.35 -0.36 -2.54
CA PRO A 37 15.36 -0.67 -3.55
C PRO A 37 14.93 -1.89 -4.37
N GLU A 38 15.18 -1.82 -5.67
CA GLU A 38 14.99 -2.98 -6.55
C GLU A 38 16.03 -4.05 -6.18
N HIS A 39 15.54 -5.24 -5.84
CA HIS A 39 16.36 -6.38 -5.43
C HIS A 39 16.57 -7.37 -6.59
N ARG A 40 15.77 -7.25 -7.66
CA ARG A 40 15.84 -8.13 -8.84
C ARG A 40 16.86 -7.58 -9.83
N THR A 41 17.71 -8.47 -10.35
CA THR A 41 18.78 -8.12 -11.31
C THR A 41 18.49 -8.58 -12.75
N ALA A 42 17.43 -9.39 -12.94
CA ALA A 42 17.02 -9.92 -14.23
C ALA A 42 16.05 -8.97 -14.98
N SER A 43 15.65 -9.36 -16.20
CA SER A 43 14.62 -8.64 -16.96
C SER A 43 13.35 -8.44 -16.12
N VAL A 44 12.97 -7.18 -15.92
CA VAL A 44 11.83 -6.81 -15.07
C VAL A 44 10.59 -6.66 -15.94
N GLU A 45 9.70 -7.66 -15.92
CA GLU A 45 8.39 -7.61 -16.57
C GLU A 45 7.40 -6.74 -15.78
N TYR A 46 7.45 -6.81 -14.45
CA TYR A 46 6.57 -6.09 -13.53
C TYR A 46 7.38 -5.15 -12.63
N SER A 47 7.06 -3.85 -12.66
CA SER A 47 7.63 -2.85 -11.75
C SER A 47 7.46 -3.29 -10.28
N LEU A 48 8.48 -3.08 -9.44
CA LEU A 48 8.39 -3.42 -8.01
C LEU A 48 7.28 -2.60 -7.34
N VAL A 49 7.18 -1.31 -7.69
CA VAL A 49 6.14 -0.41 -7.17
C VAL A 49 4.76 -0.87 -7.59
N ASP A 50 4.57 -1.27 -8.85
CA ASP A 50 3.29 -1.76 -9.38
C ASP A 50 2.89 -3.09 -8.72
N THR A 51 3.87 -3.95 -8.46
CA THR A 51 3.67 -5.22 -7.73
C THR A 51 3.24 -4.95 -6.28
N LEU A 52 3.92 -4.03 -5.59
CA LEU A 52 3.58 -3.64 -4.22
C LEU A 52 2.19 -2.98 -4.14
N MET A 53 1.86 -2.10 -5.09
CA MET A 53 0.53 -1.49 -5.17
C MET A 53 -0.57 -2.52 -5.51
N SER A 54 -0.26 -3.53 -6.33
CA SER A 54 -1.16 -4.66 -6.58
C SER A 54 -1.40 -5.48 -5.29
N GLY A 55 -0.34 -5.73 -4.51
CA GLY A 55 -0.46 -6.35 -3.18
C GLY A 55 -1.33 -5.53 -2.24
N ALA A 56 -1.15 -4.20 -2.19
CA ALA A 56 -2.02 -3.31 -1.41
C ALA A 56 -3.49 -3.38 -1.85
N ALA A 57 -3.74 -3.54 -3.15
CA ALA A 57 -5.08 -3.68 -3.71
C ALA A 57 -5.76 -4.99 -3.28
N VAL A 58 -5.03 -6.10 -3.18
CA VAL A 58 -5.57 -7.39 -2.71
C VAL A 58 -6.24 -7.22 -1.34
N PHE A 59 -5.55 -6.58 -0.40
CA PHE A 59 -6.06 -6.33 0.95
C PHE A 59 -7.18 -5.28 0.96
N SER A 60 -6.99 -4.18 0.22
CA SER A 60 -7.92 -3.04 0.23
C SER A 60 -9.26 -3.34 -0.46
N LEU A 61 -9.23 -4.15 -1.52
CA LEU A 61 -10.43 -4.61 -2.24
C LEU A 61 -11.06 -5.86 -1.61
N LYS A 62 -10.54 -6.32 -0.46
CA LYS A 62 -11.06 -7.45 0.33
C LYS A 62 -11.11 -8.77 -0.43
N PHE A 63 -10.11 -9.04 -1.26
CA PHE A 63 -9.98 -10.36 -1.87
C PHE A 63 -9.69 -11.41 -0.79
N PRO A 64 -10.33 -12.59 -0.83
CA PRO A 64 -10.14 -13.64 0.18
C PRO A 64 -8.76 -14.32 0.09
N SER A 65 -8.06 -14.17 -1.04
CA SER A 65 -6.72 -14.67 -1.25
C SER A 65 -6.06 -14.01 -2.46
N LEU A 66 -4.73 -14.14 -2.57
CA LEU A 66 -3.97 -13.74 -3.76
C LEU A 66 -4.41 -14.52 -5.01
N LEU A 67 -4.68 -15.82 -4.87
CA LEU A 67 -5.23 -16.64 -5.96
C LEU A 67 -6.58 -16.07 -6.45
N LYS A 68 -7.45 -15.64 -5.53
CA LYS A 68 -8.72 -15.05 -5.95
C LYS A 68 -8.53 -13.72 -6.67
N PHE A 69 -7.59 -12.90 -6.22
CA PHE A 69 -7.22 -11.69 -6.96
C PHE A 69 -6.71 -12.02 -8.38
N ASP A 70 -5.82 -13.02 -8.50
CA ASP A 70 -5.26 -13.48 -9.78
C ASP A 70 -6.35 -13.83 -10.80
N GLU A 71 -7.36 -14.60 -10.38
CA GLU A 71 -8.53 -14.97 -11.19
C GLU A 71 -9.35 -13.76 -11.70
N ASN A 72 -9.38 -12.66 -10.94
CA ASN A 72 -10.26 -11.51 -11.20
C ASN A 72 -9.49 -10.27 -11.72
N ARG A 73 -8.14 -10.30 -11.78
CA ARG A 73 -7.32 -9.11 -12.08
C ARG A 73 -7.56 -8.52 -13.48
N GLU A 74 -8.03 -9.33 -14.42
CA GLU A 74 -8.39 -8.91 -15.78
C GLU A 74 -9.83 -8.42 -15.91
N GLU A 75 -10.65 -8.56 -14.86
CA GLU A 75 -12.01 -8.02 -14.88
C GLU A 75 -11.96 -6.50 -15.01
N ALA A 76 -12.83 -5.96 -15.86
CA ALA A 76 -12.76 -4.56 -16.28
C ALA A 76 -12.74 -3.57 -15.11
N HIS A 77 -13.55 -3.81 -14.07
CA HIS A 77 -13.62 -2.93 -12.90
C HIS A 77 -12.39 -3.04 -11.99
N ILE A 78 -11.81 -4.24 -11.84
CA ILE A 78 -10.59 -4.45 -11.07
C ILE A 78 -9.41 -3.80 -11.79
N LYS A 79 -9.26 -4.05 -13.09
CA LYS A 79 -8.24 -3.42 -13.93
C LYS A 79 -8.34 -1.89 -13.91
N HIS A 80 -9.56 -1.36 -14.00
CA HIS A 80 -9.80 0.09 -13.89
C HIS A 80 -9.36 0.64 -12.53
N ASN A 81 -9.71 -0.04 -11.43
CA ASN A 81 -9.30 0.38 -10.09
C ASN A 81 -7.78 0.32 -9.92
N LEU A 82 -7.12 -0.73 -10.40
CA LEU A 82 -5.67 -0.87 -10.36
C LEU A 82 -4.97 0.30 -11.07
N GLN A 83 -5.46 0.67 -12.24
CA GLN A 83 -4.90 1.79 -13.02
C GLN A 83 -5.19 3.15 -12.39
N THR A 84 -6.42 3.39 -11.93
CA THR A 84 -6.86 4.74 -11.52
C THR A 84 -6.62 5.04 -10.04
N LEU A 85 -6.88 4.07 -9.15
CA LEU A 85 -6.73 4.25 -7.69
C LEU A 85 -5.34 3.85 -7.21
N TYR A 86 -4.82 2.72 -7.70
CA TYR A 86 -3.54 2.17 -7.23
C TYR A 86 -2.34 2.58 -8.09
N GLY A 87 -2.58 3.22 -9.25
CA GLY A 87 -1.51 3.71 -10.14
C GLY A 87 -0.64 2.59 -10.70
N VAL A 88 -1.21 1.40 -10.88
CA VAL A 88 -0.58 0.25 -11.55
C VAL A 88 -0.68 0.50 -13.05
N SER A 89 0.47 0.75 -13.68
CA SER A 89 0.54 1.20 -15.08
C SER A 89 0.42 0.01 -16.04
N GLY A 90 0.99 -1.12 -15.64
CA GLY A 90 0.98 -2.38 -16.38
C GLY A 90 -0.12 -3.34 -15.94
N GLN A 91 0.06 -4.60 -16.33
CA GLN A 91 -0.75 -5.71 -15.82
C GLN A 91 -0.30 -6.06 -14.39
N ALA A 92 -1.24 -6.40 -13.51
CA ALA A 92 -0.87 -6.94 -12.20
C ALA A 92 -0.31 -8.37 -12.36
N PRO A 93 0.78 -8.72 -11.65
CA PRO A 93 1.35 -10.05 -11.70
C PRO A 93 0.38 -11.11 -11.16
N CYS A 94 0.52 -12.36 -11.61
CA CYS A 94 -0.23 -13.48 -11.06
C CYS A 94 0.17 -13.76 -9.60
N ASP A 95 -0.58 -14.59 -8.87
CA ASP A 95 -0.31 -14.89 -7.46
C ASP A 95 1.14 -15.34 -7.22
N THR A 96 1.62 -16.30 -8.02
CA THR A 96 2.97 -16.87 -7.84
C THR A 96 4.07 -15.85 -8.15
N GLN A 97 3.89 -15.04 -9.20
CA GLN A 97 4.83 -13.97 -9.53
C GLN A 97 4.84 -12.89 -8.46
N MET A 98 3.66 -12.50 -7.97
CA MET A 98 3.51 -11.51 -6.92
C MET A 98 4.26 -11.95 -5.65
N ARG A 99 4.08 -13.19 -5.21
CA ARG A 99 4.83 -13.76 -4.07
C ARG A 99 6.33 -13.78 -4.33
N THR A 100 6.75 -14.27 -5.50
CA THR A 100 8.17 -14.30 -5.88
C THR A 100 8.84 -12.92 -5.82
N ILE A 101 8.13 -11.87 -6.22
CA ILE A 101 8.63 -10.49 -6.21
C ILE A 101 8.56 -9.85 -4.82
N LEU A 102 7.53 -10.16 -4.03
CA LEU A 102 7.28 -9.48 -2.75
C LEU A 102 7.91 -10.17 -1.55
N ASP A 103 8.07 -11.49 -1.56
CA ASP A 103 8.65 -12.26 -0.44
C ASP A 103 10.07 -11.79 -0.04
N PRO A 104 10.95 -11.35 -0.97
CA PRO A 104 12.27 -10.81 -0.61
C PRO A 104 12.25 -9.37 -0.07
N VAL A 105 11.12 -8.66 -0.13
CA VAL A 105 11.01 -7.28 0.34
C VAL A 105 10.97 -7.27 1.87
N GLU A 106 11.91 -6.54 2.49
CA GLU A 106 11.97 -6.44 3.94
C GLU A 106 10.72 -5.75 4.50
N PRO A 107 9.95 -6.39 5.41
CA PRO A 107 8.71 -5.82 5.94
C PRO A 107 8.89 -4.44 6.59
N ALA A 108 10.05 -4.20 7.21
CA ALA A 108 10.38 -2.90 7.80
C ALA A 108 10.43 -1.76 6.77
N GLN A 109 10.70 -2.05 5.48
CA GLN A 109 10.69 -1.05 4.42
C GLN A 109 9.26 -0.66 4.01
N VAL A 110 8.34 -1.63 4.03
CA VAL A 110 6.91 -1.40 3.80
C VAL A 110 6.29 -0.62 4.97
N ALA A 111 6.66 -0.98 6.20
CA ALA A 111 6.11 -0.38 7.42
C ALA A 111 6.40 1.12 7.55
N LYS A 112 7.54 1.62 7.03
CA LYS A 112 7.89 3.05 7.04
C LYS A 112 6.83 3.95 6.41
N GLY A 113 5.98 3.44 5.53
CA GLY A 113 4.88 4.22 4.94
C GLY A 113 3.80 4.59 5.94
N PHE A 114 3.59 3.78 6.98
CA PHE A 114 2.63 4.09 8.04
C PHE A 114 3.12 5.25 8.92
N ASP A 115 4.43 5.38 9.12
CA ASP A 115 5.00 6.51 9.87
C ASP A 115 4.70 7.83 9.15
N ASP A 116 4.92 7.88 7.83
CA ASP A 116 4.66 9.07 7.00
C ASP A 116 3.16 9.49 7.03
N ILE A 117 2.24 8.54 7.21
CA ILE A 117 0.78 8.81 7.26
C ILE A 117 0.32 9.24 8.65
N THR A 118 0.97 8.73 9.71
CA THR A 118 0.53 8.92 11.10
C THR A 118 1.31 10.00 11.84
N GLN A 119 2.43 10.48 11.28
CA GLN A 119 3.18 11.59 11.87
C GLN A 119 2.37 12.89 11.81
N LYS A 120 2.27 13.53 12.97
CA LYS A 120 1.71 14.87 13.12
C LYS A 120 2.54 15.86 12.30
N SER A 121 1.89 16.58 11.39
CA SER A 121 2.44 17.79 10.76
C SER A 121 2.54 18.91 11.78
#